data_AF-A0A352KSK4-F1
#
_entry.id   AF-A0A352KSK4-F1
#
_cell.length_a   1.000
_cell.length_b   1.000
_cell.length_c   1.000
_cell.angle_alpha   90.00
_cell.angle_beta   90.00
_cell.angle_gamma   90.00
#
_symmetry.space_group_name_H-M   'P 1'
#
loop_
_entity.id
_entity.type
_entity.pdbx_description
1 polymer ?
#
loop_
_entity_poly.entity_id
_entity_poly.type
_entity_poly.pdbx_seq_one_letter_code
_entity_poly.pdbx_strand_id
1 'polypeptide(L)'
;MDQNENQPVIEKCPFCSEKIAPGMTKCTHCGEEFGAHSIKPGLSKEVAQIIPDLQPAWHFAVLSAATLGLYEIYWFYRNWRQLGAYKELDILPGWRTAGLFVPIYGQYLAYDLFRNIRDLAKALGVDKSYSPGLILFGWLTLIALWFLPHPLWFFGLLSVWPLVAVHKVLNSYWQKTQPGLAEKLEFAREEKFLLLLGGILLFFVFSKVFVPE
;
A
#
# COMPACT_ATOMS: atom_id res chain seq x y z
N MET A 1 33.07 -20.99 10.70
CA MET A 1 33.09 -21.20 9.24
C MET A 1 31.73 -21.72 8.82
N ASP A 2 31.33 -21.34 7.61
CA ASP A 2 30.17 -21.82 6.84
C ASP A 2 28.95 -20.89 6.83
N GLN A 3 29.10 -19.80 6.05
CA GLN A 3 28.01 -19.13 5.38
C GLN A 3 27.76 -19.85 4.05
N ASN A 4 26.70 -20.66 3.96
CA ASN A 4 26.24 -21.14 2.67
C ASN A 4 24.75 -21.47 2.73
N GLU A 5 23.88 -20.52 2.38
CA GLU A 5 22.54 -20.87 1.94
C GLU A 5 21.95 -19.82 0.98
N ASN A 6 21.95 -20.19 -0.31
CA ASN A 6 21.06 -19.78 -1.40
C ASN A 6 20.81 -18.27 -1.62
N GLN A 7 21.70 -17.63 -2.37
CA GLN A 7 21.33 -16.44 -3.15
C GLN A 7 20.47 -16.84 -4.36
N PRO A 8 19.34 -16.17 -4.62
CA PRO A 8 18.51 -16.45 -5.79
C PRO A 8 19.29 -16.15 -7.08
N VAL A 9 19.47 -17.18 -7.91
CA VAL A 9 20.16 -17.06 -9.20
C VAL A 9 19.22 -16.34 -10.18
N ILE A 10 19.55 -15.09 -10.51
CA ILE A 10 18.82 -14.32 -11.52
C ILE A 10 19.27 -14.81 -12.91
N GLU A 11 18.41 -15.55 -13.61
CA GLU A 11 18.74 -16.10 -14.96
C GLU A 11 18.47 -15.12 -16.11
N LYS A 12 17.73 -14.03 -15.86
CA LYS A 12 17.36 -13.01 -16.86
C LYS A 12 17.46 -11.61 -16.30
N CYS A 13 17.95 -10.67 -17.10
CA CYS A 13 18.03 -9.27 -16.73
C CYS A 13 16.63 -8.66 -16.53
N PRO A 14 16.28 -8.08 -15.36
CA PRO A 14 14.98 -7.47 -15.10
C PRO A 14 14.68 -6.21 -15.92
N PHE A 15 15.70 -5.60 -16.54
CA PHE A 15 15.55 -4.37 -17.32
C PHE A 15 15.35 -4.63 -18.81
N CYS A 16 16.11 -5.56 -19.40
CA CYS A 16 16.06 -5.85 -20.84
C CYS A 16 15.56 -7.24 -21.20
N SER A 17 15.26 -8.10 -20.21
CA SER A 17 14.77 -9.48 -20.37
C SER A 17 15.73 -10.47 -21.05
N GLU A 18 16.96 -10.06 -21.34
CA GLU A 18 17.99 -10.91 -21.93
C GLU A 18 18.56 -11.91 -20.91
N LYS A 19 19.00 -13.08 -21.37
CA LYS A 19 19.60 -14.09 -20.49
C LYS A 19 20.96 -13.61 -19.96
N ILE A 20 21.21 -13.80 -18.66
CA ILE A 20 22.48 -13.43 -18.03
C ILE A 20 23.14 -14.64 -17.39
N ALA A 21 24.48 -14.62 -17.36
CA ALA A 21 25.23 -15.63 -16.64
C ALA A 21 25.02 -15.48 -15.12
N PRO A 22 24.93 -16.59 -14.38
CA PRO A 22 24.76 -16.55 -12.93
C PRO A 22 25.93 -15.81 -12.26
N GLY A 23 25.62 -14.87 -11.36
CA GLY A 23 26.62 -14.10 -10.60
C GLY A 23 27.16 -12.84 -11.28
N MET A 24 26.62 -12.45 -12.45
CA MET A 24 26.98 -11.18 -13.10
C MET A 24 26.46 -9.98 -12.29
N THR A 25 27.30 -8.97 -12.09
CA THR A 25 26.97 -7.69 -11.41
C THR A 25 26.59 -6.58 -12.40
N LYS A 26 26.66 -6.84 -13.71
CA LYS A 26 26.30 -5.89 -14.77
C LYS A 26 25.76 -6.62 -15.99
N CYS A 27 24.72 -6.10 -16.61
CA CYS A 27 24.17 -6.63 -17.84
C CYS A 27 25.03 -6.22 -19.04
N THR A 28 25.52 -7.19 -19.81
CA THR A 28 26.34 -6.95 -21.01
C THR A 28 25.56 -6.34 -22.18
N HIS A 29 24.22 -6.46 -22.18
CA HIS A 29 23.37 -6.00 -23.28
C HIS A 29 22.85 -4.58 -23.11
N CYS A 30 22.32 -4.24 -21.92
CA CYS A 30 21.79 -2.91 -21.65
C CYS A 30 22.73 -2.01 -20.85
N GLY A 31 23.84 -2.56 -20.30
CA GLY A 31 24.81 -1.81 -19.52
C GLY A 31 24.37 -1.49 -18.09
N GLU A 32 23.16 -1.89 -17.69
CA GLU A 32 22.65 -1.68 -16.33
C GLU A 32 23.42 -2.55 -15.33
N GLU A 33 23.85 -1.95 -14.24
CA GLU A 33 24.49 -2.67 -13.16
C GLU A 33 23.42 -3.38 -12.33
N PHE A 34 23.58 -4.68 -12.14
CA PHE A 34 23.00 -5.40 -11.01
C PHE A 34 23.79 -4.98 -9.77
N GLY A 35 23.80 -3.67 -9.51
CA GLY A 35 24.12 -3.18 -8.19
C GLY A 35 23.21 -3.94 -7.25
N ALA A 36 23.76 -4.35 -6.13
CA ALA A 36 22.94 -4.62 -4.99
C ALA A 36 22.05 -3.39 -4.78
N HIS A 37 20.86 -3.37 -5.38
CA HIS A 37 19.69 -2.97 -4.66
C HIS A 37 19.65 -3.96 -3.52
N SER A 38 20.42 -3.59 -2.51
CA SER A 38 20.48 -4.20 -1.22
C SER A 38 19.05 -4.06 -0.75
N ILE A 39 18.28 -5.11 -0.95
CA ILE A 39 17.52 -5.66 0.16
C ILE A 39 18.60 -5.81 1.23
N LYS A 40 18.84 -4.75 2.03
CA LYS A 40 19.77 -4.84 3.15
C LYS A 40 19.25 -6.06 3.93
N PRO A 41 20.07 -7.11 4.15
CA PRO A 41 19.66 -8.26 4.96
C PRO A 41 19.29 -7.85 6.39
N GLY A 42 19.60 -6.60 6.78
CA GLY A 42 18.91 -5.89 7.83
C GLY A 42 17.91 -4.90 7.24
N LEU A 43 16.64 -5.28 7.21
CA LEU A 43 15.57 -4.39 7.64
C LEU A 43 16.14 -3.57 8.81
N SER A 44 16.46 -2.29 8.61
CA SER A 44 17.07 -1.51 9.70
C SER A 44 16.13 -1.64 10.90
N LYS A 45 16.68 -1.89 12.10
CA LYS A 45 15.84 -2.03 13.30
C LYS A 45 14.85 -0.87 13.45
N GLU A 46 15.16 0.30 12.89
CA GLU A 46 14.24 1.43 12.72
C GLU A 46 13.04 1.14 11.81
N VAL A 47 13.23 0.59 10.59
CA VAL A 47 12.11 0.24 9.70
C VAL A 47 11.26 -0.90 10.28
N ALA A 48 11.89 -1.87 10.97
CA ALA A 48 11.18 -2.92 11.70
C ALA A 48 10.26 -2.35 12.80
N GLN A 49 10.74 -1.36 13.56
CA GLN A 49 9.97 -0.65 14.57
C GLN A 49 8.85 0.23 13.98
N ILE A 50 8.97 0.65 12.72
CA ILE A 50 7.94 1.43 12.01
C ILE A 50 6.78 0.56 11.51
N ILE A 51 6.95 -0.77 11.41
CA ILE A 51 5.91 -1.71 10.97
C ILE A 51 5.50 -2.55 12.19
N PRO A 52 4.66 -2.00 13.09
CA PRO A 52 4.38 -2.67 14.36
C PRO A 52 3.66 -4.01 14.17
N ASP A 53 2.77 -4.13 13.18
CA ASP A 53 2.09 -5.39 12.82
C ASP A 53 1.59 -5.36 11.36
N LEU A 54 1.40 -6.55 10.79
CA LEU A 54 0.71 -6.71 9.52
C LEU A 54 -0.78 -6.46 9.72
N GLN A 55 -1.32 -5.40 9.11
CA GLN A 55 -2.74 -5.10 9.19
C GLN A 55 -3.51 -5.99 8.19
N PRO A 56 -4.49 -6.80 8.62
CA PRO A 56 -5.35 -7.55 7.71
C PRO A 56 -6.10 -6.64 6.73
N ALA A 57 -6.37 -7.14 5.53
CA ALA A 57 -7.11 -6.38 4.53
C ALA A 57 -8.55 -6.04 4.96
N TRP A 58 -9.16 -6.89 5.78
CA TRP A 58 -10.49 -6.65 6.32
C TRP A 58 -10.47 -5.57 7.44
N HIS A 59 -9.42 -5.49 8.28
CA HIS A 59 -9.24 -4.38 9.22
C HIS A 59 -9.21 -3.05 8.47
N PHE A 60 -8.43 -2.99 7.39
CA PHE A 60 -8.38 -1.80 6.54
C PHE A 60 -9.76 -1.46 5.96
N ALA A 61 -10.46 -2.43 5.39
CA ALA A 61 -11.78 -2.21 4.82
C ALA A 61 -12.80 -1.69 5.85
N VAL A 62 -12.85 -2.30 7.03
CA VAL A 62 -13.76 -1.91 8.12
C VAL A 62 -13.44 -0.51 8.64
N LEU A 63 -12.16 -0.18 8.86
CA LEU A 63 -11.76 1.15 9.32
C LEU A 63 -12.06 2.23 8.28
N SER A 64 -11.83 1.97 7.00
CA SER A 64 -12.21 2.91 5.93
C SER A 64 -13.72 3.12 5.87
N ALA A 65 -14.52 2.06 5.95
CA ALA A 65 -15.97 2.19 5.94
C ALA A 65 -16.51 2.94 7.17
N ALA A 66 -16.04 2.56 8.37
CA ALA A 66 -16.45 3.18 9.62
C ALA A 66 -16.10 4.68 9.69
N THR A 67 -15.02 5.09 9.03
CA THR A 67 -14.55 6.48 9.02
C THR A 67 -14.97 7.26 7.76
N LEU A 68 -15.93 6.74 6.97
CA LEU A 68 -16.39 7.36 5.72
C LEU A 68 -15.23 7.70 4.74
N GLY A 69 -14.24 6.81 4.65
CA GLY A 69 -13.08 6.97 3.78
C GLY A 69 -11.91 7.78 4.38
N LEU A 70 -12.07 8.41 5.55
CA LEU A 70 -10.96 9.18 6.17
C LEU A 70 -9.76 8.30 6.51
N TYR A 71 -9.98 7.04 6.88
CA TYR A 71 -8.89 6.10 7.12
C TYR A 71 -8.06 5.81 5.86
N GLU A 72 -8.62 5.98 4.64
CA GLU A 72 -7.85 5.85 3.40
C GLU A 72 -6.73 6.92 3.33
N ILE A 73 -7.01 8.16 3.76
CA ILE A 73 -6.03 9.25 3.80
C ILE A 73 -4.90 8.90 4.79
N TYR A 74 -5.27 8.42 5.98
CA TYR A 74 -4.30 7.93 6.96
C TYR A 74 -3.48 6.76 6.40
N TRP A 75 -4.11 5.85 5.65
CA TRP A 75 -3.43 4.76 4.97
C TRP A 75 -2.38 5.28 4.00
N PHE A 76 -2.68 6.28 3.16
CA PHE A 76 -1.67 6.90 2.31
C PHE A 76 -0.49 7.46 3.12
N TYR A 77 -0.76 8.23 4.17
CA TYR A 77 0.27 8.77 5.06
C TYR A 77 1.18 7.67 5.63
N ARG A 78 0.57 6.62 6.20
CA ARG A 78 1.29 5.50 6.80
C ARG A 78 2.19 4.81 5.78
N ASN A 79 1.68 4.57 4.57
CA ASN A 79 2.43 3.89 3.52
C ASN A 79 3.56 4.76 2.95
N TRP A 80 3.35 6.07 2.80
CA TRP A 80 4.43 6.99 2.43
C TRP A 80 5.53 7.05 3.49
N ARG A 81 5.17 7.04 4.77
CA ARG A 81 6.13 7.01 5.87
C ARG A 81 6.95 5.72 5.85
N GLN A 82 6.30 4.57 5.66
CA GLN A 82 6.98 3.27 5.54
C GLN A 82 7.90 3.22 4.31
N LEU A 83 7.42 3.67 3.16
CA LEU A 83 8.20 3.68 1.92
C LEU A 83 9.39 4.63 1.99
N GLY A 84 9.20 5.83 2.56
CA GLY A 84 10.25 6.82 2.76
C GLY A 84 11.35 6.29 3.68
N ALA A 85 10.98 5.66 4.79
CA ALA A 85 11.92 5.02 5.71
C ALA A 85 12.65 3.84 5.05
N TYR A 86 11.94 3.00 4.29
CA TYR A 86 12.53 1.82 3.64
C TYR A 86 13.49 2.17 2.51
N LYS A 87 13.14 3.16 1.67
CA LYS A 87 13.97 3.59 0.53
C LYS A 87 14.95 4.72 0.87
N GLU A 88 15.03 5.13 2.14
CA GLU A 88 15.84 6.27 2.59
C GLU A 88 15.58 7.54 1.75
N LEU A 89 14.32 7.75 1.36
CA LEU A 89 13.93 8.89 0.54
C LEU A 89 13.77 10.12 1.43
N ASP A 90 14.31 11.25 0.99
CA ASP A 90 14.06 12.57 1.60
C ASP A 90 12.66 13.06 1.20
N ILE A 91 11.64 12.42 1.77
CA ILE A 91 10.24 12.73 1.54
C ILE A 91 9.57 13.01 2.87
N LEU A 92 8.73 14.05 2.88
CA LEU A 92 7.88 14.36 4.03
C LEU A 92 6.51 13.70 3.81
N PRO A 93 6.16 12.61 4.53
CA PRO A 93 4.94 11.85 4.28
C PRO A 93 3.67 12.70 4.46
N GLY A 94 3.70 13.65 5.39
CA GLY A 94 2.61 14.60 5.62
C GLY A 94 2.33 15.47 4.39
N TRP A 95 3.37 16.01 3.75
CA TRP A 95 3.23 16.85 2.55
C TRP A 95 2.77 16.04 1.33
N ARG A 96 3.25 14.81 1.16
CA ARG A 96 2.70 13.92 0.11
C ARG A 96 1.22 13.61 0.35
N THR A 97 0.81 13.43 1.60
CA THR A 97 -0.60 13.17 1.93
C THR A 97 -1.46 14.42 1.70
N ALA A 98 -0.99 15.61 2.09
CA ALA A 98 -1.65 16.88 1.78
C ALA A 98 -1.74 17.12 0.26
N GLY A 99 -0.72 16.72 -0.49
CA GLY A 99 -0.70 16.78 -1.95
C GLY A 99 -1.80 15.95 -2.63
N LEU A 100 -2.39 14.95 -1.96
CA LEU A 100 -3.50 14.16 -2.50
C LEU A 100 -4.75 15.01 -2.81
N PHE A 101 -4.94 16.11 -2.10
CA PHE A 101 -6.05 17.03 -2.31
C PHE A 101 -5.83 17.99 -3.50
N VAL A 102 -4.64 17.98 -4.10
CA VAL A 102 -4.35 18.75 -5.31
C VAL A 102 -4.79 17.92 -6.52
N PRO A 103 -5.70 18.38 -7.40
CA PRO A 103 -6.37 17.51 -8.38
C PRO A 103 -5.42 16.68 -9.26
N ILE A 104 -4.48 17.31 -9.96
CA ILE A 104 -3.58 16.59 -10.88
C ILE A 104 -2.39 15.97 -10.13
N TYR A 105 -1.81 16.70 -9.18
CA TYR A 105 -0.65 16.25 -8.43
C TYR A 105 -0.97 15.08 -7.48
N GLY A 106 -2.16 15.09 -6.88
CA GLY A 106 -2.65 14.01 -6.02
C GLY A 106 -2.86 12.71 -6.77
N GLN A 107 -3.35 12.77 -8.00
CA GLN A 107 -3.43 11.60 -8.89
C GLN A 107 -2.05 11.02 -9.19
N TYR A 108 -1.07 11.89 -9.48
CA TYR A 108 0.32 11.49 -9.68
C TYR A 108 0.90 10.82 -8.43
N LEU A 109 0.66 11.39 -7.23
CA LEU A 109 1.14 10.82 -5.98
C LEU A 109 0.51 9.45 -5.70
N ALA A 110 -0.82 9.31 -5.84
CA ALA A 110 -1.49 8.03 -5.66
C ALA A 110 -0.93 6.98 -6.64
N TYR A 111 -0.77 7.34 -7.92
CA TYR A 111 -0.12 6.49 -8.91
C TYR A 111 1.31 6.10 -8.51
N ASP A 112 2.12 7.06 -8.06
CA ASP A 112 3.49 6.84 -7.64
C ASP A 112 3.55 5.84 -6.49
N LEU A 113 2.68 5.96 -5.48
CA LEU A 113 2.61 5.00 -4.38
C LEU A 113 2.26 3.59 -4.89
N PHE A 114 1.20 3.48 -5.69
CA PHE A 114 0.73 2.19 -6.22
C PHE A 114 1.80 1.54 -7.10
N ARG A 115 2.52 2.31 -7.90
CA ARG A 115 3.64 1.83 -8.71
C ARG A 115 4.77 1.32 -7.81
N ASN A 116 5.18 2.11 -6.81
CA ASN A 116 6.26 1.72 -5.90
C ASN A 116 5.95 0.42 -5.14
N ILE A 117 4.74 0.26 -4.63
CA ILE A 117 4.31 -0.97 -3.93
C ILE A 117 4.37 -2.18 -4.88
N ARG A 118 3.85 -2.04 -6.10
CA ARG A 118 3.89 -3.09 -7.12
C ARG A 118 5.32 -3.48 -7.47
N ASP A 119 6.18 -2.50 -7.70
CA ASP A 119 7.56 -2.74 -8.15
C ASP A 119 8.38 -3.43 -7.06
N LEU A 120 8.17 -3.04 -5.79
CA LEU A 120 8.72 -3.73 -4.62
C LEU A 120 8.24 -5.19 -4.53
N ALA A 121 6.94 -5.42 -4.69
CA ALA A 121 6.36 -6.77 -4.66
C ALA A 121 6.87 -7.65 -5.81
N LYS A 122 6.97 -7.11 -7.02
CA LYS A 122 7.50 -7.80 -8.19
C LYS A 122 8.98 -8.17 -8.03
N ALA A 123 9.79 -7.29 -7.45
CA ALA A 123 11.21 -7.55 -7.20
C ALA A 123 11.42 -8.75 -6.25
N LEU A 124 10.47 -9.04 -5.36
CA LEU A 124 10.47 -10.21 -4.47
C LEU A 124 9.71 -11.43 -5.05
N GLY A 125 9.37 -11.40 -6.34
CA GLY A 125 8.63 -12.49 -6.99
C GLY A 125 7.26 -12.76 -6.35
N VAL A 126 6.54 -11.73 -5.90
CA VAL A 126 5.15 -11.88 -5.47
C VAL A 126 4.28 -12.03 -6.72
N ASP A 127 3.69 -13.23 -6.91
CA ASP A 127 2.89 -13.56 -8.10
C ASP A 127 1.61 -12.71 -8.23
N LYS A 128 1.11 -12.20 -7.11
CA LYS A 128 -0.05 -11.30 -7.06
C LYS A 128 0.39 -9.88 -7.45
N SER A 129 0.19 -9.52 -8.71
CA SER A 129 0.43 -8.17 -9.24
C SER A 129 -0.89 -7.48 -9.63
N TYR A 130 -0.86 -6.15 -9.69
CA TYR A 130 -1.93 -5.32 -10.25
C TYR A 130 -1.37 -4.28 -11.23
N SER A 131 -2.24 -3.64 -12.00
CA SER A 131 -1.88 -2.45 -12.79
C SER A 131 -2.14 -1.18 -11.96
N PRO A 132 -1.12 -0.35 -11.66
CA PRO A 132 -1.29 0.88 -10.88
C PRO A 132 -2.25 1.85 -11.53
N GLY A 133 -2.28 1.89 -12.87
CA GLY A 133 -3.22 2.72 -13.63
C GLY A 133 -4.67 2.25 -13.49
N LEU A 134 -4.93 0.94 -13.53
CA LEU A 134 -6.29 0.40 -13.34
C LEU A 134 -6.78 0.59 -11.90
N ILE A 135 -5.89 0.42 -10.92
CA ILE A 135 -6.21 0.71 -9.52
C ILE A 135 -6.55 2.18 -9.34
N LEU A 136 -5.72 3.09 -9.86
CA LEU A 136 -5.97 4.52 -9.77
C LEU A 136 -7.31 4.87 -10.42
N PHE A 137 -7.54 4.41 -11.64
CA PHE A 137 -8.79 4.64 -12.36
C PHE A 137 -9.99 4.15 -11.56
N GLY A 138 -9.97 2.89 -11.10
CA GLY A 138 -11.06 2.33 -10.29
C GLY A 138 -11.29 3.08 -8.99
N TRP A 139 -10.22 3.50 -8.31
CA TRP A 139 -10.32 4.29 -7.08
C TRP A 139 -10.95 5.66 -7.33
N LEU A 140 -10.51 6.38 -8.36
CA LEU A 140 -11.07 7.68 -8.74
C LEU A 140 -12.54 7.57 -9.18
N THR A 141 -12.89 6.53 -9.95
CA THR A 141 -14.28 6.28 -10.36
C THR A 141 -15.17 6.05 -9.16
N LEU A 142 -14.74 5.23 -8.19
CA LEU A 142 -15.52 4.95 -6.99
C LEU A 142 -15.58 6.16 -6.05
N ILE A 143 -14.50 6.95 -5.94
CA ILE A 143 -14.52 8.21 -5.21
C ILE A 143 -15.50 9.20 -5.83
N ALA A 144 -15.61 9.26 -7.15
CA ALA A 144 -16.55 10.17 -7.81
C ALA A 144 -18.01 9.89 -7.43
N LEU A 145 -18.33 8.67 -6.95
CA LEU A 145 -19.67 8.31 -6.49
C LEU A 145 -20.08 9.07 -5.21
N TRP A 146 -19.14 9.64 -4.45
CA TRP A 146 -19.45 10.52 -3.32
C TRP A 146 -20.23 11.78 -3.72
N PHE A 147 -20.15 12.21 -4.98
CA PHE A 147 -20.86 13.38 -5.50
C PHE A 147 -22.28 13.06 -6.00
N LEU A 148 -22.73 11.80 -5.91
CA LEU A 148 -24.08 11.42 -6.32
C LEU A 148 -25.15 11.95 -5.34
N PRO A 149 -26.38 12.22 -5.82
CA PRO A 149 -27.46 12.64 -4.95
C PRO A 149 -27.87 11.55 -3.97
N HIS A 150 -28.54 11.97 -2.89
CA HIS A 150 -29.11 11.04 -1.92
C HIS A 150 -30.08 10.05 -2.59
N PRO A 151 -30.02 8.75 -2.27
CA PRO A 151 -29.13 8.09 -1.30
C PRO A 151 -27.83 7.54 -1.92
N LEU A 152 -27.61 7.65 -3.23
CA LEU A 152 -26.56 6.92 -3.96
C LEU A 152 -25.11 7.24 -3.56
N TRP A 153 -24.84 8.32 -2.84
CA TRP A 153 -23.49 8.69 -2.39
C TRP A 153 -22.80 7.61 -1.53
N PHE A 154 -23.55 6.71 -0.86
CA PHE A 154 -22.95 5.62 -0.07
C PHE A 154 -22.13 4.65 -0.91
N PHE A 155 -22.36 4.57 -2.22
CA PHE A 155 -21.51 3.77 -3.12
C PHE A 155 -20.07 4.29 -3.16
N GLY A 156 -19.84 5.55 -2.77
CA GLY A 156 -18.51 6.11 -2.55
C GLY A 156 -17.69 5.33 -1.52
N LEU A 157 -18.32 4.66 -0.54
CA LEU A 157 -17.64 3.81 0.44
C LEU A 157 -16.93 2.60 -0.20
N LEU A 158 -17.32 2.22 -1.41
CA LEU A 158 -16.67 1.15 -2.16
C LEU A 158 -15.30 1.57 -2.70
N SER A 159 -14.89 2.85 -2.60
CA SER A 159 -13.55 3.34 -2.98
C SER A 159 -12.42 2.53 -2.33
N VAL A 160 -12.67 1.96 -1.15
CA VAL A 160 -11.70 1.11 -0.46
C VAL A 160 -11.35 -0.16 -1.23
N TRP A 161 -12.19 -0.62 -2.16
CA TRP A 161 -12.03 -1.89 -2.86
C TRP A 161 -10.73 -1.96 -3.71
N PRO A 162 -10.45 -1.02 -4.63
CA PRO A 162 -9.15 -0.93 -5.29
C PRO A 162 -7.97 -0.87 -4.32
N LEU A 163 -8.11 -0.12 -3.22
CA LEU A 163 -7.04 0.01 -2.22
C LEU A 163 -6.80 -1.30 -1.46
N VAL A 164 -7.84 -2.10 -1.21
CA VAL A 164 -7.72 -3.44 -0.62
C VAL A 164 -6.85 -4.35 -1.50
N ALA A 165 -6.96 -4.26 -2.82
CA ALA A 165 -6.12 -5.03 -3.74
C ALA A 165 -4.63 -4.63 -3.59
N VAL A 166 -4.34 -3.33 -3.53
CA VAL A 166 -2.99 -2.81 -3.28
C VAL A 166 -2.47 -3.27 -1.91
N HIS A 167 -3.30 -3.14 -0.88
CA HIS A 167 -2.94 -3.45 0.48
C HIS A 167 -2.66 -4.95 0.67
N LYS A 168 -3.38 -5.85 -0.01
CA LYS A 168 -3.07 -7.30 -0.02
C LYS A 168 -1.70 -7.60 -0.62
N VAL A 169 -1.33 -6.93 -1.70
CA VAL A 169 -0.01 -7.08 -2.33
C VAL A 169 1.08 -6.56 -1.42
N LEU A 170 0.86 -5.40 -0.80
CA LEU A 170 1.77 -4.85 0.20
C LEU A 170 1.96 -5.79 1.39
N ASN A 171 0.88 -6.38 1.89
CA ASN A 171 0.96 -7.34 2.98
C ASN A 171 1.76 -8.60 2.59
N SER A 172 1.56 -9.09 1.36
CA SER A 172 2.34 -10.21 0.82
C SER A 172 3.83 -9.86 0.71
N TYR A 173 4.15 -8.63 0.32
CA TYR A 173 5.51 -8.12 0.30
C TYR A 173 6.13 -8.10 1.70
N TRP A 174 5.42 -7.58 2.71
CA TRP A 174 5.91 -7.54 4.08
C TRP A 174 6.07 -8.92 4.70
N GLN A 175 5.13 -9.84 4.47
CA GLN A 175 5.25 -11.24 4.92
C GLN A 175 6.49 -11.93 4.36
N LYS A 176 6.81 -11.71 3.07
CA LYS A 176 8.03 -12.27 2.46
C LYS A 176 9.30 -11.61 3.00
N THR A 177 9.27 -10.31 3.25
CA THR A 177 10.43 -9.56 3.74
C THR A 177 10.71 -9.85 5.22
N GLN A 178 9.66 -10.13 6.00
CA GLN A 178 9.69 -10.34 7.44
C GLN A 178 8.91 -11.62 7.80
N PRO A 179 9.50 -12.81 7.58
CA PRO A 179 8.87 -14.05 7.98
C PRO A 179 8.68 -14.07 9.50
N GLY A 180 7.43 -14.26 9.96
CA GLY A 180 7.07 -14.22 11.38
C GLY A 180 6.46 -12.91 11.86
N LEU A 181 6.24 -11.92 10.98
CA LEU A 181 5.49 -10.72 11.32
C LEU A 181 4.07 -11.12 11.74
N ALA A 182 3.69 -10.80 12.99
CA ALA A 182 2.39 -11.13 13.51
C ALA A 182 1.29 -10.38 12.74
N GLU A 183 0.24 -11.11 12.37
CA GLU A 183 -0.97 -10.48 11.87
C GLU A 183 -1.73 -9.89 13.05
N LYS A 184 -2.16 -8.64 12.90
CA LYS A 184 -2.93 -7.95 13.93
C LYS A 184 -4.32 -8.59 14.04
N LEU A 185 -4.52 -9.41 15.07
CA LEU A 185 -5.80 -10.10 15.34
C LEU A 185 -6.86 -9.18 15.96
N GLU A 186 -6.43 -8.15 16.69
CA GLU A 186 -7.33 -7.21 17.36
C GLU A 186 -7.08 -5.77 16.94
N PHE A 187 -8.15 -4.98 16.88
CA PHE A 187 -8.02 -3.54 16.74
C PHE A 187 -7.29 -2.92 17.94
N ALA A 188 -6.39 -1.98 17.66
CA ALA A 188 -5.75 -1.18 18.70
C ALA A 188 -6.77 -0.28 19.42
N ARG A 189 -6.41 0.27 20.58
CA ARG A 189 -7.33 1.10 21.38
C ARG A 189 -7.85 2.30 20.59
N GLU A 190 -6.99 2.92 19.80
CA GLU A 190 -7.26 4.07 18.94
C GLU A 190 -8.21 3.68 17.80
N GLU A 191 -8.00 2.50 17.21
CA GLU A 191 -8.89 1.95 16.18
C GLU A 191 -10.26 1.62 16.75
N LYS A 192 -10.34 1.00 17.94
CA LYS A 192 -11.61 0.73 18.64
C LYS A 192 -12.36 2.03 18.91
N PHE A 193 -11.67 3.09 19.32
CA PHE A 193 -12.27 4.42 19.52
C PHE A 193 -12.79 5.01 18.20
N LEU A 194 -12.01 4.93 17.10
CA LEU A 194 -12.44 5.37 15.77
C LEU A 194 -13.65 4.58 15.26
N LEU A 195 -13.70 3.26 15.51
CA LEU A 195 -14.84 2.42 15.13
C LEU A 195 -16.11 2.81 15.90
N LEU A 196 -16.00 3.11 17.20
CA LEU A 196 -17.14 3.56 18.01
C LEU A 196 -17.68 4.90 17.48
N LEU A 197 -16.80 5.88 17.30
CA LEU A 197 -17.17 7.21 16.81
C LEU A 197 -17.76 7.14 15.39
N GLY A 198 -17.11 6.38 14.52
CA GLY A 198 -17.55 6.14 13.14
C GLY A 198 -18.91 5.44 13.06
N GLY A 199 -19.13 4.43 13.90
CA GLY A 199 -20.41 3.73 14.01
C GLY A 199 -21.55 4.65 14.46
N ILE A 200 -21.31 5.52 15.44
CA ILE A 200 -22.28 6.53 15.88
C ILE A 200 -22.61 7.50 14.73
N LEU A 201 -21.59 7.98 14.02
CA LEU A 201 -21.79 8.89 12.90
C LEU A 201 -22.58 8.23 11.76
N LEU A 202 -22.23 6.99 11.40
CA LEU A 202 -22.98 6.20 10.41
C LEU A 202 -24.43 6.02 10.84
N PHE A 203 -24.69 5.72 12.11
CA PHE A 203 -26.06 5.59 12.63
C PHE A 203 -26.88 6.87 12.38
N PHE A 204 -26.33 8.05 12.68
CA PHE A 204 -27.02 9.31 12.40
C PHE A 204 -27.23 9.54 10.90
N VAL A 205 -26.21 9.26 10.08
CA VAL A 205 -26.31 9.43 8.62
C VAL A 205 -27.37 8.49 8.03
N PHE A 206 -27.41 7.24 8.45
CA PHE A 206 -28.43 6.28 8.00
C PHE A 206 -29.82 6.60 8.55
N SER A 207 -29.93 7.10 9.80
CA SER A 207 -31.24 7.49 10.35
C SER A 207 -31.94 8.55 9.48
N LYS A 208 -31.17 9.47 8.89
CA LYS A 208 -31.66 10.49 7.94
C LYS A 208 -32.05 9.92 6.57
N VAL A 209 -31.54 8.75 6.19
CA VAL A 209 -31.95 8.07 4.95
C VAL A 209 -33.35 7.45 5.11
N PHE A 210 -33.67 6.93 6.29
CA PHE A 210 -34.90 6.17 6.54
C PHE A 210 -36.04 7.00 7.15
N VAL A 211 -35.75 8.18 7.69
CA VAL A 211 -36.76 9.12 8.15
C VAL A 211 -36.90 10.22 7.08
N PRO A 212 -37.86 10.08 6.15
CA PRO A 212 -38.19 11.18 5.24
C PRO A 212 -38.69 12.38 6.06
N GLU A 213 -38.30 13.59 5.66
CA GLU A 213 -38.81 14.85 6.22
C GLU A 213 -40.33 15.00 6.05
#